data_AF-A0A3S3RYS4-F1
#
_entry.id   AF-A0A3S3RYS4-F1
#
_cell.length_a   1.000
_cell.length_b   1.000
_cell.length_c   1.000
_cell.angle_alpha   90.00
_cell.angle_beta   90.00
_cell.angle_gamma   90.00
#
_symmetry.space_group_name_H-M   'P 1'
#
loop_
_entity.id
_entity.type
_entity.pdbx_description
1 polymer ?
#
loop_
_entity_poly.entity_id
_entity_poly.type
_entity_poly.pdbx_seq_one_letter_code
_entity_poly.pdbx_strand_id
1 'polypeptide(L)'
;MTQNDLAENERARIGGNNPPMTLAERLPLDYEALTERVAAILTKARDELPSEITTDDENSKLGEIIKGIRDVARDAEADRKKEKDPHLEAGRTIDAFFAALTDRLNKGKEVLERRGKKYLDAKAQAERERREEAARIAREEAERKLREAEAAEEAGKDFHTELALEQAAQAETRADLAQQASEEKAADLARTRMAGGGVSTLKTEWTFEIKNREQIPFDRIAHFISDAELTKAVRAFVKGGGRSLPGVRIYEDTKAQYR
;
A
#
# COMPACT_ATOMS: atom_id res chain seq x y z
N MET A 1 56.75 23.66 11.68
CA MET A 1 55.87 24.38 10.74
C MET A 1 55.89 25.84 11.12
N THR A 2 56.80 26.57 10.49
CA THR A 2 56.97 28.02 10.60
C THR A 2 55.72 28.73 10.09
N GLN A 3 55.38 29.90 10.65
CA GLN A 3 54.22 30.71 10.24
C GLN A 3 54.16 31.05 8.73
N ASN A 4 55.22 30.80 7.97
CA ASN A 4 55.27 30.96 6.51
C ASN A 4 54.48 29.90 5.72
N ASP A 5 54.26 28.69 6.25
CA ASP A 5 53.58 27.61 5.47
C ASP A 5 52.05 27.79 5.41
N LEU A 6 51.47 28.58 6.31
CA LEU A 6 50.05 28.93 6.28
C LEU A 6 49.73 30.07 5.29
N ALA A 7 50.75 30.82 4.84
CA ALA A 7 50.57 31.96 3.95
C ALA A 7 50.35 31.55 2.48
N GLU A 8 50.79 30.36 2.08
CA GLU A 8 50.70 29.87 0.68
C GLU A 8 49.48 29.00 0.39
N ASN A 9 48.77 28.48 1.40
CA ASN A 9 47.55 27.72 1.16
C ASN A 9 46.36 28.67 0.99
N GLU A 10 46.03 28.99 -0.25
CA GLU A 10 44.90 29.86 -0.63
C GLU A 10 43.56 29.37 -0.06
N ARG A 11 43.39 28.05 0.15
CA ARG A 11 42.22 27.44 0.81
C ARG A 11 42.17 27.65 2.33
N ALA A 12 43.31 27.99 2.95
CA ALA A 12 43.41 28.25 4.39
C ALA A 12 43.14 29.71 4.77
N ARG A 13 42.92 30.60 3.80
CA ARG A 13 42.51 31.99 4.03
C ARG A 13 41.01 32.09 4.29
N ILE A 14 40.56 33.13 5.00
CA ILE A 14 39.13 33.44 5.15
C ILE A 14 38.55 33.69 3.74
N GLY A 15 37.58 32.88 3.32
CA GLY A 15 37.04 32.87 1.95
C GLY A 15 37.70 31.85 1.00
N GLY A 16 38.70 31.09 1.45
CA GLY A 16 39.35 30.02 0.67
C GLY A 16 38.50 28.75 0.47
N ASN A 17 37.37 28.66 1.19
CA ASN A 17 36.29 27.73 0.87
C ASN A 17 35.34 28.43 -0.11
N ASN A 18 35.70 28.45 -1.39
CA ASN A 18 34.77 28.85 -2.44
C ASN A 18 33.83 27.65 -2.68
N PRO A 19 32.59 27.66 -2.14
CA PRO A 19 31.70 26.51 -2.29
C PRO A 19 31.44 26.28 -3.78
N PRO A 20 31.30 25.01 -4.22
CA PRO A 20 30.92 24.74 -5.60
C PRO A 20 29.59 25.46 -5.90
N MET A 21 29.51 26.06 -7.10
CA MET A 21 28.29 26.74 -7.55
C MET A 21 27.08 25.83 -7.39
N THR A 22 25.96 26.43 -6.98
CA THR A 22 24.70 25.71 -6.87
C THR A 22 24.16 25.35 -8.27
N LEU A 23 23.27 24.36 -8.35
CA LEU A 23 22.61 24.01 -9.62
C LEU A 23 21.85 25.20 -10.23
N ALA A 24 21.28 26.06 -9.38
CA ALA A 24 20.55 27.25 -9.83
C ALA A 24 21.47 28.29 -10.49
N GLU A 25 22.73 28.37 -10.06
CA GLU A 25 23.72 29.28 -10.63
C GLU A 25 24.41 28.69 -11.87
N ARG A 26 24.64 27.38 -11.89
CA ARG A 26 25.30 26.69 -13.01
C ARG A 26 24.40 26.57 -14.24
N LEU A 27 23.13 26.17 -14.08
CA LEU A 27 22.26 25.86 -15.22
C LEU A 27 22.08 27.02 -16.22
N PRO A 28 21.91 28.29 -15.79
CA PRO A 28 21.84 29.41 -16.73
C PRO A 28 23.12 29.63 -17.53
N LEU A 29 24.29 29.36 -16.94
CA LEU A 29 25.59 29.51 -17.59
C LEU A 29 25.83 28.38 -18.60
N ASP A 30 25.59 27.14 -18.18
CA ASP A 30 25.85 25.95 -19.01
C ASP A 30 24.89 25.87 -20.22
N TYR A 31 23.70 26.47 -20.11
CA TYR A 31 22.66 26.47 -21.14
C TYR A 31 22.37 27.88 -21.71
N GLU A 32 23.32 28.80 -21.64
CA GLU A 32 23.19 30.16 -22.18
C GLU A 32 22.80 30.17 -23.66
N ALA A 33 23.46 29.34 -24.49
CA ALA A 33 23.11 29.23 -25.92
C ALA A 33 21.67 28.75 -26.15
N LEU A 34 21.12 27.92 -25.25
CA LEU A 34 19.73 27.46 -25.35
C LEU A 34 18.76 28.59 -24.98
N THR A 35 19.07 29.37 -23.93
CA THR A 35 18.22 30.51 -23.53
C THR A 35 18.22 31.60 -24.59
N GLU A 36 19.35 31.85 -25.25
CA GLU A 36 19.44 32.74 -26.42
C GLU A 36 18.59 32.24 -27.59
N ARG A 37 18.65 30.94 -27.93
CA ARG A 37 17.81 30.35 -28.99
C ARG A 37 16.31 30.48 -28.69
N VAL A 38 15.91 30.30 -27.43
CA VAL A 38 14.52 30.53 -26.97
C VAL A 38 14.13 31.99 -27.17
N ALA A 39 14.96 32.94 -26.75
CA ALA A 39 14.67 34.36 -26.91
C ALA A 39 14.58 34.76 -28.40
N ALA A 40 15.50 34.26 -29.23
CA ALA A 40 15.56 34.56 -30.65
C ALA A 40 14.30 34.08 -31.39
N ILE A 41 13.82 32.86 -31.13
CA ILE A 41 12.64 32.35 -31.84
C ILE A 41 11.33 33.02 -31.41
N LEU A 42 11.23 33.40 -30.13
CA LEU A 42 10.07 34.16 -29.64
C LEU A 42 10.08 35.59 -30.19
N THR A 43 11.25 36.20 -30.32
CA THR A 43 11.41 37.50 -30.98
C THR A 43 11.00 37.42 -32.44
N LYS A 44 11.46 36.39 -33.16
CA LYS A 44 11.05 36.12 -34.55
C LYS A 44 9.53 35.97 -34.68
N ALA A 45 8.90 35.21 -33.77
CA ALA A 45 7.44 35.04 -33.74
C ALA A 45 6.70 36.37 -33.56
N ARG A 46 7.20 37.23 -32.66
CA ARG A 46 6.60 38.55 -32.40
C ARG A 46 6.76 39.50 -33.59
N ASP A 47 7.92 39.49 -34.23
CA ASP A 47 8.27 40.50 -35.23
C ASP A 47 7.75 40.14 -36.64
N GLU A 48 7.61 38.85 -36.97
CA GLU A 48 7.24 38.39 -38.31
C GLU A 48 5.75 38.00 -38.47
N LEU A 49 5.02 37.76 -37.38
CA LEU A 49 3.61 37.30 -37.46
C LEU A 49 2.62 38.41 -37.06
N PRO A 50 1.56 38.65 -37.86
CA PRO A 50 0.48 39.54 -37.48
C PRO A 50 -0.42 38.93 -36.40
N SER A 51 -1.25 39.76 -35.76
CA SER A 51 -2.20 39.32 -34.73
C SER A 51 -3.32 38.43 -35.24
N GLU A 52 -3.66 38.54 -36.53
CA GLU A 52 -4.65 37.72 -37.20
C GLU A 52 -4.05 37.17 -38.49
N ILE A 53 -4.15 35.85 -38.69
CA ILE A 53 -3.62 35.16 -39.85
C ILE A 53 -4.75 35.06 -40.86
N THR A 54 -4.60 35.73 -42.00
CA THR A 54 -5.67 35.83 -43.01
C THR A 54 -5.24 35.30 -44.37
N THR A 55 -3.94 35.04 -44.55
CA THR A 55 -3.36 34.55 -45.80
C THR A 55 -2.62 33.23 -45.62
N ASP A 56 -2.51 32.46 -46.72
CA ASP A 56 -1.76 31.21 -46.73
C ASP A 56 -0.25 31.41 -46.51
N ASP A 57 0.33 32.54 -46.97
CA ASP A 57 1.74 32.86 -46.74
C ASP A 57 2.04 33.13 -45.25
N GLU A 58 1.16 33.87 -44.56
CA GLU A 58 1.24 34.07 -43.10
C GLU A 58 1.07 32.74 -42.36
N ASN A 59 0.16 31.87 -42.83
CA ASN A 59 -0.04 30.54 -42.26
C ASN A 59 1.17 29.62 -42.48
N SER A 60 1.86 29.73 -43.62
CA SER A 60 3.12 29.02 -43.88
C SER A 60 4.24 29.49 -42.94
N LYS A 61 4.42 30.80 -42.76
CA LYS A 61 5.38 31.39 -41.80
C LYS A 61 5.09 30.97 -40.37
N LEU A 62 3.80 30.96 -39.98
CA LEU A 62 3.36 30.44 -38.69
C LEU A 62 3.81 28.98 -38.50
N GLY A 63 3.62 28.14 -39.52
CA GLY A 63 4.06 26.74 -39.51
C GLY A 63 5.58 26.58 -39.30
N GLU A 64 6.40 27.39 -39.99
CA GLU A 64 7.86 27.37 -39.83
C GLU A 64 8.30 27.76 -38.41
N ILE A 65 7.69 28.81 -37.86
CA ILE A 65 7.99 29.28 -36.51
C ILE A 65 7.55 28.25 -35.47
N ILE A 66 6.36 27.66 -35.61
CA ILE A 66 5.88 26.59 -34.73
C ILE A 66 6.81 25.37 -34.79
N LYS A 67 7.31 25.01 -35.98
CA LYS A 67 8.30 23.93 -36.13
C LYS A 67 9.59 24.26 -35.39
N GLY A 68 10.13 25.47 -35.56
CA GLY A 68 11.32 25.89 -34.83
C GLY A 68 11.13 25.89 -33.31
N ILE A 69 9.96 26.34 -32.81
CA ILE A 69 9.64 26.32 -31.38
C ILE A 69 9.64 24.88 -30.88
N ARG A 70 9.06 23.95 -31.64
CA ARG A 70 9.07 22.52 -31.31
C ARG A 70 10.49 21.96 -31.25
N ASP A 71 11.36 22.34 -32.20
CA ASP A 71 12.75 21.88 -32.22
C ASP A 71 13.52 22.40 -30.99
N VAL A 72 13.42 23.69 -30.66
CA VAL A 72 14.07 24.25 -29.46
C VAL A 72 13.51 23.63 -28.18
N ALA A 73 12.19 23.42 -28.09
CA ALA A 73 11.57 22.75 -26.96
C ALA A 73 12.01 21.28 -26.81
N ARG A 74 12.22 20.58 -27.94
CA ARG A 74 12.75 19.22 -27.95
C ARG A 74 14.19 19.19 -27.43
N ASP A 75 15.04 20.11 -27.89
CA ASP A 75 16.42 20.22 -27.46
C ASP A 75 16.49 20.51 -25.95
N ALA A 76 15.67 21.45 -25.46
CA ALA A 76 15.57 21.77 -24.02
C ALA A 76 15.15 20.55 -23.18
N GLU A 77 14.19 19.75 -23.64
CA GLU A 77 13.80 18.53 -22.93
C GLU A 77 14.87 17.44 -22.99
N ALA A 78 15.66 17.38 -24.06
CA ALA A 78 16.79 16.46 -24.16
C ALA A 78 17.91 16.84 -23.16
N ASP A 79 18.26 18.12 -23.09
CA ASP A 79 19.23 18.65 -22.13
C ASP A 79 18.76 18.46 -20.69
N ARG A 80 17.48 18.73 -20.40
CA ARG A 80 16.89 18.45 -19.08
C ARG A 80 17.03 16.98 -18.69
N LYS A 81 16.75 16.05 -19.62
CA LYS A 81 16.93 14.62 -19.36
C LYS A 81 18.39 14.31 -19.05
N LYS A 82 19.30 14.77 -19.90
CA LYS A 82 20.75 14.56 -19.72
C LYS A 82 21.25 15.02 -18.34
N GLU A 83 20.83 16.20 -17.88
CA GLU A 83 21.19 16.71 -16.55
C GLU A 83 20.55 15.91 -15.41
N LYS A 84 19.30 15.50 -15.60
CA LYS A 84 18.54 14.80 -14.55
C LYS A 84 18.91 13.32 -14.44
N ASP A 85 19.38 12.70 -15.52
CA ASP A 85 19.62 11.26 -15.61
C ASP A 85 20.62 10.76 -14.55
N PRO A 86 21.78 11.39 -14.30
CA PRO A 86 22.69 10.97 -13.23
C PRO A 86 22.05 10.99 -11.84
N HIS A 87 21.19 11.98 -11.56
CA HIS A 87 20.48 12.08 -10.28
C HIS A 87 19.40 11.01 -10.13
N LEU A 88 18.66 10.72 -11.21
CA LEU A 88 17.71 9.61 -11.22
C LEU A 88 18.39 8.27 -11.03
N GLU A 89 19.53 8.05 -11.69
CA GLU A 89 20.28 6.80 -11.58
C GLU A 89 20.87 6.63 -10.18
N ALA A 90 21.40 7.70 -9.58
CA ALA A 90 21.83 7.70 -8.19
C ALA A 90 20.66 7.38 -7.24
N GLY A 91 19.50 8.00 -7.45
CA GLY A 91 18.28 7.72 -6.69
C GLY A 91 17.85 6.26 -6.79
N ARG A 92 17.77 5.72 -8.03
CA ARG A 92 17.44 4.30 -8.27
C ARG A 92 18.42 3.35 -7.61
N THR A 93 19.71 3.69 -7.62
CA THR A 93 20.75 2.87 -6.98
C THR A 93 20.56 2.81 -5.47
N ILE A 94 20.27 3.96 -4.85
CA ILE A 94 19.96 4.06 -3.42
C ILE A 94 18.71 3.25 -3.10
N ASP A 95 17.63 3.45 -3.85
CA ASP A 95 16.36 2.75 -3.66
C ASP A 95 16.54 1.24 -3.78
N ALA A 96 17.27 0.77 -4.79
CA ALA A 96 17.54 -0.65 -5.00
C ALA A 96 18.34 -1.26 -3.84
N PHE A 97 19.34 -0.55 -3.31
CA PHE A 97 20.11 -1.01 -2.16
C PHE A 97 19.23 -1.21 -0.92
N PHE A 98 18.40 -0.21 -0.58
CA PHE A 98 17.51 -0.29 0.57
C PHE A 98 16.36 -1.27 0.37
N ALA A 99 15.84 -1.40 -0.86
CA ALA A 99 14.87 -2.42 -1.22
C ALA A 99 15.43 -3.82 -0.95
N ALA A 100 16.68 -4.10 -1.36
CA ALA A 100 17.31 -5.39 -1.11
C ALA A 100 17.48 -5.69 0.40
N LEU A 101 17.80 -4.68 1.21
CA LEU A 101 17.90 -4.84 2.67
C LEU A 101 16.53 -5.12 3.30
N THR A 102 15.53 -4.31 2.95
CA THR A 102 14.17 -4.44 3.48
C THR A 102 13.51 -5.75 3.04
N ASP A 103 13.71 -6.19 1.80
CA ASP A 103 13.23 -7.49 1.31
C ASP A 103 13.81 -8.66 2.12
N ARG A 104 15.10 -8.62 2.45
CA ARG A 104 15.74 -9.65 3.28
C ARG A 104 15.15 -9.67 4.69
N LEU A 105 14.94 -8.50 5.29
CA LEU A 105 14.31 -8.38 6.60
C LEU A 105 12.86 -8.87 6.58
N ASN A 106 12.09 -8.50 5.56
CA ASN A 106 10.70 -8.92 5.39
C ASN A 106 10.60 -10.45 5.22
N LYS A 107 11.42 -11.05 4.36
CA LYS A 107 11.49 -12.51 4.21
C LYS A 107 11.87 -13.21 5.52
N GLY A 108 12.85 -12.67 6.24
CA GLY A 108 13.23 -13.18 7.56
C GLY A 108 12.09 -13.10 8.56
N LYS A 109 11.41 -11.95 8.62
CA LYS A 109 10.23 -11.70 9.45
C LYS A 109 9.10 -12.69 9.11
N GLU A 110 8.76 -12.88 7.85
CA GLU A 110 7.72 -13.84 7.41
C GLU A 110 8.01 -15.27 7.87
N VAL A 111 9.27 -15.71 7.80
CA VAL A 111 9.68 -17.03 8.29
C VAL A 111 9.46 -17.14 9.80
N LEU A 112 9.82 -16.10 10.56
CA LEU A 112 9.61 -16.07 12.01
C LEU A 112 8.12 -15.99 12.38
N GLU A 113 7.33 -15.19 11.67
CA GLU A 113 5.88 -15.10 11.86
C GLU A 113 5.20 -16.45 11.56
N ARG A 114 5.65 -17.18 10.54
CA ARG A 114 5.15 -18.53 10.25
C ARG A 114 5.45 -19.52 11.38
N ARG A 115 6.63 -19.44 11.99
CA ARG A 115 7.00 -20.25 13.18
C ARG A 115 6.14 -19.86 14.37
N GLY A 116 5.97 -18.57 14.62
CA GLY A 116 5.10 -18.03 15.66
C GLY A 116 3.65 -18.50 15.49
N LYS A 117 3.11 -18.42 14.27
CA LYS A 117 1.78 -18.92 13.92
C LYS A 117 1.65 -20.40 14.23
N LYS A 118 2.60 -21.25 13.81
CA LYS A 118 2.57 -22.69 14.11
C LYS A 118 2.52 -22.97 15.62
N TYR A 119 3.29 -22.23 16.41
CA TYR A 119 3.25 -22.34 17.88
C TYR A 119 1.91 -21.87 18.46
N LEU A 120 1.40 -20.72 18.04
CA LEU A 120 0.12 -20.20 18.52
C LEU A 120 -1.06 -21.09 18.12
N ASP A 121 -1.05 -21.67 16.91
CA ASP A 121 -2.03 -22.64 16.45
C ASP A 121 -1.99 -23.90 17.31
N ALA A 122 -0.79 -24.45 17.57
CA ALA A 122 -0.64 -25.63 18.43
C ALA A 122 -1.06 -25.34 19.88
N LYS A 123 -0.76 -24.14 20.40
CA LYS A 123 -1.20 -23.71 21.73
C LYS A 123 -2.73 -23.56 21.78
N ALA A 124 -3.33 -22.93 20.78
CA ALA A 124 -4.78 -22.80 20.69
C ALA A 124 -5.45 -24.17 20.61
N GLN A 125 -4.89 -25.10 19.86
CA GLN A 125 -5.40 -26.47 19.74
C GLN A 125 -5.31 -27.24 21.05
N ALA A 126 -4.14 -27.22 21.72
CA ALA A 126 -3.97 -27.87 23.02
C ALA A 126 -4.84 -27.24 24.12
N GLU A 127 -5.12 -25.93 24.05
CA GLU A 127 -6.06 -25.28 24.95
C GLU A 127 -7.51 -25.69 24.65
N ARG A 128 -7.91 -25.79 23.38
CA ARG A 128 -9.23 -26.32 22.97
C ARG A 128 -9.43 -27.73 23.50
N GLU A 129 -8.49 -28.63 23.23
CA GLU A 129 -8.57 -30.04 23.67
C GLU A 129 -8.69 -30.15 25.20
N ARG A 130 -7.92 -29.35 25.95
CA ARG A 130 -8.04 -29.32 27.42
C ARG A 130 -9.40 -28.83 27.90
N ARG A 131 -9.97 -27.82 27.25
CA ARG A 131 -11.29 -27.27 27.61
C ARG A 131 -12.44 -28.17 27.18
N GLU A 132 -12.35 -28.79 26.00
CA GLU A 132 -13.31 -29.78 25.52
C GLU A 132 -13.34 -31.01 26.44
N GLU A 133 -12.18 -31.49 26.87
CA GLU A 133 -12.08 -32.59 27.83
C GLU A 133 -12.60 -32.20 29.23
N ALA A 134 -12.27 -31.00 29.71
CA ALA A 134 -12.83 -30.49 30.96
C ALA A 134 -14.36 -30.35 30.90
N ALA A 135 -14.90 -29.89 29.76
CA ALA A 135 -16.34 -29.82 29.52
C ALA A 135 -16.97 -31.21 29.43
N ARG A 136 -16.29 -32.20 28.82
CA ARG A 136 -16.74 -33.60 28.80
C ARG A 136 -16.83 -34.19 30.20
N ILE A 137 -15.77 -34.05 31.01
CA ILE A 137 -15.74 -34.54 32.39
C ILE A 137 -16.82 -33.86 33.23
N ALA A 138 -17.00 -32.54 33.09
CA ALA A 138 -18.03 -31.80 33.82
C ALA A 138 -19.45 -32.25 33.44
N ARG A 139 -19.71 -32.53 32.16
CA ARG A 139 -20.99 -33.10 31.70
C ARG A 139 -21.24 -34.50 32.26
N GLU A 140 -20.24 -35.38 32.21
CA GLU A 140 -20.34 -36.74 32.76
C GLU A 140 -20.58 -36.72 34.28
N GLU A 141 -19.94 -35.79 35.01
CA GLU A 141 -20.18 -35.60 36.44
C GLU A 141 -21.58 -35.05 36.72
N ALA A 142 -22.05 -34.06 35.96
CA ALA A 142 -23.40 -33.52 36.08
C ALA A 142 -24.46 -34.60 35.82
N GLU A 143 -24.29 -35.41 34.77
CA GLU A 143 -25.21 -36.50 34.45
C GLU A 143 -25.20 -37.59 35.54
N ARG A 144 -24.03 -37.93 36.09
CA ARG A 144 -23.94 -38.87 37.21
C ARG A 144 -24.66 -38.31 38.44
N LYS A 145 -24.48 -37.03 38.77
CA LYS A 145 -25.10 -36.39 39.92
C LYS A 145 -26.61 -36.26 39.78
N LEU A 146 -27.09 -36.00 38.56
CA LEU A 146 -28.52 -36.01 38.27
C LEU A 146 -29.12 -37.41 38.48
N ARG A 147 -28.48 -38.46 37.96
CA ARG A 147 -28.92 -39.86 38.19
C ARG A 147 -28.89 -40.25 39.67
N GLU A 148 -27.91 -39.77 40.44
CA GLU A 148 -27.85 -39.98 41.89
C GLU A 148 -29.01 -39.27 42.62
N ALA A 149 -29.38 -38.06 42.18
CA ALA A 149 -30.52 -37.32 42.73
C ALA A 149 -31.86 -37.99 42.42
N GLU A 150 -32.08 -38.40 41.16
CA GLU A 150 -33.28 -39.15 40.74
C GLU A 150 -33.43 -40.46 41.53
N ALA A 151 -32.34 -41.19 41.75
CA ALA A 151 -32.36 -42.42 42.55
C ALA A 151 -32.62 -42.18 44.05
N ALA A 152 -32.15 -41.05 44.60
CA ALA A 152 -32.44 -40.67 45.98
C ALA A 152 -33.91 -40.28 46.18
N GLU A 153 -34.51 -39.65 45.15
CA GLU A 153 -35.91 -39.26 45.12
C GLU A 153 -36.83 -40.48 45.10
N GLU A 154 -36.55 -41.44 44.21
CA GLU A 154 -37.26 -42.72 44.15
C GLU A 154 -37.14 -43.53 45.45
N ALA A 155 -36.03 -43.38 46.18
CA ALA A 155 -35.81 -44.06 47.46
C ALA A 155 -36.51 -43.40 48.68
N GLY A 156 -37.19 -42.25 48.50
CA GLY A 156 -38.01 -41.61 49.52
C GLY A 156 -37.23 -41.07 50.74
N LYS A 157 -35.98 -40.64 50.56
CA LYS A 157 -35.14 -40.09 51.63
C LYS A 157 -35.05 -38.56 51.58
N ASP A 158 -36.04 -37.87 52.14
CA ASP A 158 -36.23 -36.41 52.05
C ASP A 158 -34.99 -35.52 52.32
N PHE A 159 -34.12 -35.90 53.26
CA PHE A 159 -32.90 -35.13 53.53
C PHE A 159 -31.76 -35.42 52.53
N HIS A 160 -31.71 -36.65 52.01
CA HIS A 160 -30.69 -37.07 51.05
C HIS A 160 -31.03 -36.62 49.63
N THR A 161 -32.31 -36.42 49.31
CA THR A 161 -32.78 -35.87 48.04
C THR A 161 -32.39 -34.41 47.88
N GLU A 162 -32.65 -33.57 48.88
CA GLU A 162 -32.33 -32.14 48.81
C GLU A 162 -30.83 -31.89 48.64
N LEU A 163 -29.99 -32.63 49.38
CA LEU A 163 -28.53 -32.57 49.22
C LEU A 163 -28.07 -33.08 47.84
N ALA A 164 -28.70 -34.13 47.30
CA ALA A 164 -28.35 -34.67 45.98
C ALA A 164 -28.77 -33.72 44.84
N LEU A 165 -29.94 -33.08 44.96
CA LEU A 165 -30.43 -32.06 44.03
C LEU A 165 -29.52 -30.82 44.03
N GLU A 166 -29.08 -30.35 45.20
CA GLU A 166 -28.13 -29.23 45.31
C GLU A 166 -26.79 -29.57 44.63
N GLN A 167 -26.27 -30.78 44.85
CA GLN A 167 -25.05 -31.25 44.18
C GLN A 167 -25.21 -31.37 42.66
N ALA A 168 -26.38 -31.80 42.17
CA ALA A 168 -26.68 -31.87 40.74
C ALA A 168 -26.72 -30.47 40.12
N ALA A 169 -27.40 -29.50 40.74
CA ALA A 169 -27.46 -28.12 40.26
C ALA A 169 -26.08 -27.43 40.23
N GLN A 170 -25.24 -27.67 41.24
CA GLN A 170 -23.85 -27.18 41.25
C GLN A 170 -23.01 -27.82 40.14
N ALA A 171 -23.21 -29.11 39.85
CA ALA A 171 -22.50 -29.81 38.79
C ALA A 171 -22.94 -29.33 37.40
N GLU A 172 -24.23 -29.08 37.20
CA GLU A 172 -24.78 -28.50 35.95
C GLU A 172 -24.22 -27.10 35.69
N THR A 173 -24.21 -26.23 36.71
CA THR A 173 -23.63 -24.88 36.60
C THR A 173 -22.14 -24.94 36.21
N ARG A 174 -21.38 -25.90 36.74
CA ARG A 174 -19.97 -26.12 36.38
C ARG A 174 -19.82 -26.62 34.94
N ALA A 175 -20.72 -27.48 34.48
CA ALA A 175 -20.74 -27.98 33.10
C ALA A 175 -21.01 -26.84 32.11
N ASP A 176 -21.97 -25.95 32.40
CA ASP A 176 -22.29 -24.80 31.56
C ASP A 176 -21.12 -23.81 31.47
N LEU A 177 -20.48 -23.48 32.59
CA LEU A 177 -19.30 -22.61 32.62
C LEU A 177 -18.13 -23.22 31.83
N ALA A 178 -17.92 -24.53 31.93
CA ALA A 178 -16.88 -25.23 31.17
C ALA A 178 -17.18 -25.25 29.67
N GLN A 179 -18.45 -25.41 29.28
CA GLN A 179 -18.88 -25.37 27.89
C GLN A 179 -18.69 -23.98 27.27
N GLN A 180 -19.11 -22.92 27.97
CA GLN A 180 -18.91 -21.54 27.51
C GLN A 180 -17.42 -21.21 27.34
N ALA A 181 -16.57 -21.65 28.28
CA ALA A 181 -15.12 -21.47 28.17
C ALA A 181 -14.53 -22.23 26.97
N SER A 182 -15.13 -23.35 26.54
CA SER A 182 -14.69 -24.11 25.36
C SER A 182 -14.98 -23.39 24.04
N GLU A 183 -15.97 -22.49 24.01
CA GLU A 183 -16.43 -21.80 22.80
C GLU A 183 -15.66 -20.50 22.51
N GLU A 184 -14.68 -20.13 23.34
CA GLU A 184 -13.88 -18.94 23.16
C GLU A 184 -13.04 -18.92 21.85
N LYS A 185 -12.75 -17.71 21.36
CA LYS A 185 -12.03 -17.49 20.09
C LYS A 185 -10.56 -17.92 20.20
N ALA A 186 -10.01 -18.47 19.10
CA ALA A 186 -8.60 -18.90 19.01
C ALA A 186 -7.59 -17.81 19.42
N ALA A 187 -7.91 -16.54 19.15
CA ALA A 187 -7.09 -15.38 19.51
C ALA A 187 -6.89 -15.23 21.02
N ASP A 188 -7.90 -15.60 21.81
CA ASP A 188 -7.89 -15.51 23.27
C ASP A 188 -7.19 -16.73 23.88
N LEU A 189 -7.40 -17.91 23.31
CA LEU A 189 -6.76 -19.17 23.71
C LEU A 189 -5.23 -19.14 23.54
N ALA A 190 -4.73 -18.51 22.46
CA ALA A 190 -3.30 -18.50 22.16
C ALA A 190 -2.53 -17.33 22.81
N ARG A 191 -3.24 -16.31 23.31
CA ARG A 191 -2.66 -15.01 23.68
C ARG A 191 -1.50 -15.15 24.68
N THR A 192 -0.40 -14.46 24.43
CA THR A 192 0.77 -14.42 25.32
C THR A 192 1.37 -13.02 25.39
N ARG A 193 1.70 -12.54 26.59
CA ARG A 193 2.40 -11.25 26.79
C ARG A 193 3.91 -11.48 26.69
N MET A 194 4.60 -10.64 25.90
CA MET A 194 6.04 -10.68 25.70
C MET A 194 6.75 -9.83 26.76
N ALA A 195 8.00 -10.18 27.09
CA ALA A 195 8.80 -9.50 28.11
C ALA A 195 9.02 -8.00 27.82
N GLY A 196 9.02 -7.59 26.55
CA GLY A 196 9.14 -6.20 26.11
C GLY A 196 7.81 -5.43 25.99
N GLY A 197 6.71 -5.94 26.56
CA GLY A 197 5.41 -5.24 26.59
C GLY A 197 4.49 -5.49 25.39
N GLY A 198 4.94 -6.19 24.34
CA GLY A 198 4.07 -6.57 23.22
C GLY A 198 3.21 -7.81 23.49
N VAL A 199 2.20 -8.05 22.65
CA VAL A 199 1.31 -9.22 22.74
C VAL A 199 1.42 -10.07 21.47
N SER A 200 1.53 -11.39 21.64
CA SER A 200 1.43 -12.37 20.56
C SER A 200 0.04 -13.01 20.58
N THR A 201 -0.69 -12.90 19.47
CA THR A 201 -2.06 -13.42 19.32
C THR A 201 -2.33 -13.79 17.85
N LEU A 202 -3.40 -14.55 17.62
CA LEU A 202 -3.90 -14.86 16.27
C LEU A 202 -4.88 -13.78 15.82
N LYS A 203 -4.79 -13.35 14.55
CA LYS A 203 -5.76 -12.45 13.92
C LYS A 203 -6.50 -13.20 12.81
N THR A 204 -7.83 -13.10 12.82
CA THR A 204 -8.67 -13.59 11.72
C THR A 204 -8.83 -12.48 10.69
N GLU A 205 -8.54 -12.78 9.43
CA GLU A 205 -8.68 -11.87 8.30
C GLU A 205 -9.46 -12.55 7.18
N TRP A 206 -10.40 -11.82 6.58
CA TRP A 206 -11.15 -12.29 5.42
C TRP A 206 -10.31 -12.03 4.16
N THR A 207 -10.02 -13.09 3.42
CA THR A 207 -9.30 -13.02 2.15
C THR A 207 -10.16 -13.63 1.03
N PHE A 208 -9.81 -13.35 -0.23
CA PHE A 208 -10.53 -13.85 -1.39
C PHE A 208 -9.58 -14.26 -2.51
N GLU A 209 -10.04 -15.18 -3.35
CA GLU A 209 -9.35 -15.62 -4.57
C GLU A 209 -10.36 -15.59 -5.71
N ILE A 210 -9.98 -15.00 -6.84
CA ILE A 210 -10.82 -14.96 -8.03
C ILE A 210 -10.69 -16.29 -8.77
N LYS A 211 -11.70 -17.16 -8.64
CA LYS A 211 -11.74 -18.46 -9.33
C LYS A 211 -12.17 -18.33 -10.80
N ASN A 212 -13.17 -17.50 -11.08
CA ASN A 212 -13.65 -17.24 -12.42
C ASN A 212 -14.12 -15.78 -12.53
N ARG A 213 -13.54 -15.03 -13.46
CA ARG A 213 -13.85 -13.61 -13.69
C ARG A 213 -15.25 -13.39 -14.25
N GLU A 214 -15.75 -14.28 -15.10
CA GLU A 214 -17.03 -14.10 -15.81
C GLU A 214 -18.23 -14.24 -14.88
N GLN A 215 -18.05 -14.96 -13.77
CA GLN A 215 -19.09 -15.13 -12.75
C GLN A 215 -19.11 -14.01 -11.72
N ILE A 216 -18.22 -13.01 -11.82
CA ILE A 216 -18.21 -11.86 -10.92
C ILE A 216 -19.38 -10.93 -11.28
N PRO A 217 -20.36 -10.72 -10.38
CA PRO A 217 -21.44 -9.79 -10.63
C PRO A 217 -20.94 -8.35 -10.50
N PHE A 218 -20.55 -7.73 -11.62
CA PHE A 218 -20.02 -6.37 -11.66
C PHE A 218 -20.96 -5.33 -11.03
N ASP A 219 -22.28 -5.51 -11.13
CA ASP A 219 -23.27 -4.61 -10.54
C ASP A 219 -23.14 -4.48 -9.01
N ARG A 220 -22.72 -5.57 -8.33
CA ARG A 220 -22.54 -5.57 -6.87
C ARG A 220 -21.25 -4.92 -6.42
N ILE A 221 -20.24 -4.89 -7.31
CA ILE A 221 -18.93 -4.31 -7.01
C ILE A 221 -18.74 -2.92 -7.60
N ALA A 222 -19.64 -2.47 -8.50
CA ALA A 222 -19.52 -1.21 -9.22
C ALA A 222 -19.32 0.01 -8.30
N HIS A 223 -19.99 0.04 -7.15
CA HIS A 223 -19.86 1.12 -6.16
C HIS A 223 -18.51 1.17 -5.44
N PHE A 224 -17.72 0.09 -5.52
CA PHE A 224 -16.37 0.02 -4.96
C PHE A 224 -15.28 0.31 -6.00
N ILE A 225 -15.65 0.52 -7.27
CA ILE A 225 -14.73 0.92 -8.34
C ILE A 225 -14.63 2.44 -8.34
N SER A 226 -13.41 2.97 -8.33
CA SER A 226 -13.17 4.41 -8.36
C SER A 226 -13.42 5.01 -9.75
N ASP A 227 -13.71 6.31 -9.80
CA ASP A 227 -13.89 7.07 -11.05
C ASP A 227 -12.67 6.99 -11.97
N ALA A 228 -11.46 6.87 -11.40
CA ALA A 228 -10.22 6.74 -12.16
C ALA A 228 -10.15 5.42 -12.94
N GLU A 229 -10.59 4.33 -12.31
CA GLU A 229 -10.63 3.00 -12.93
C GLU A 229 -11.72 2.92 -14.00
N LEU A 230 -12.88 3.52 -13.72
CA LEU A 230 -13.97 3.65 -14.68
C LEU A 230 -13.53 4.46 -15.91
N THR A 231 -12.89 5.61 -15.69
CA THR A 231 -12.36 6.46 -16.77
C THR A 231 -11.32 5.71 -17.62
N LYS A 232 -10.46 4.90 -16.99
CA LYS A 232 -9.47 4.07 -17.69
C LYS A 232 -10.16 3.03 -18.58
N ALA A 233 -11.22 2.39 -18.09
CA ALA A 233 -12.01 1.44 -18.86
C ALA A 233 -12.70 2.11 -20.07
N VAL A 234 -13.33 3.28 -19.87
CA VAL A 234 -13.98 4.04 -20.94
C VAL A 234 -12.96 4.49 -22.01
N ARG A 235 -11.79 4.99 -21.61
CA ARG A 235 -10.72 5.35 -22.56
C ARG A 235 -10.24 4.15 -23.38
N ALA A 236 -10.10 2.98 -22.74
CA ALA A 236 -9.75 1.75 -23.43
C ALA A 236 -10.83 1.33 -24.45
N PHE A 237 -12.11 1.47 -24.09
CA PHE A 237 -13.24 1.23 -24.99
C PHE A 237 -13.24 2.16 -26.21
N VAL A 238 -13.05 3.47 -26.00
CA VAL A 238 -12.96 4.46 -27.11
C VAL A 238 -11.76 4.18 -28.01
N LYS A 239 -10.60 3.83 -27.44
CA LYS A 239 -9.41 3.47 -28.20
C LYS A 239 -9.61 2.19 -29.02
N GLY A 240 -10.37 1.23 -28.49
CA GLY A 240 -10.76 0.00 -29.18
C GLY A 240 -11.79 0.18 -30.31
N GLY A 241 -12.23 1.42 -30.58
CA GLY A 241 -13.20 1.72 -31.64
C GLY A 241 -14.64 1.91 -31.14
N GLY A 242 -14.88 1.81 -29.82
CA GLY A 242 -16.17 2.15 -29.23
C GLY A 242 -16.53 3.63 -29.45
N ARG A 243 -17.75 3.90 -29.92
CA ARG A 243 -18.25 5.26 -30.19
C ARG A 243 -19.57 5.57 -29.50
N SER A 244 -20.25 4.56 -28.95
CA SER A 244 -21.48 4.70 -28.17
C SER A 244 -21.37 3.87 -26.90
N LEU A 245 -21.59 4.50 -25.75
CA LEU A 245 -21.66 3.86 -24.44
C LEU A 245 -22.73 4.59 -23.61
N PRO A 246 -23.74 3.90 -23.06
CA PRO A 246 -24.75 4.53 -22.22
C PRO A 246 -24.11 5.32 -21.07
N GLY A 247 -24.57 6.57 -20.85
CA GLY A 247 -24.05 7.45 -19.80
C GLY A 247 -22.75 8.20 -20.14
N VAL A 248 -22.13 7.98 -21.31
CA VAL A 248 -20.90 8.67 -21.73
C VAL A 248 -21.11 9.36 -23.08
N ARG A 249 -20.82 10.67 -23.13
CA ARG A 249 -20.79 11.43 -24.38
C ARG A 249 -19.42 11.32 -25.05
N ILE A 250 -19.35 10.64 -26.18
CA ILE A 250 -18.16 10.52 -27.03
C ILE A 250 -18.34 11.44 -28.25
N TYR A 251 -17.36 12.29 -28.56
CA TYR A 251 -17.42 13.24 -29.68
C TYR A 251 -16.07 13.38 -30.37
N GLU A 252 -16.10 13.83 -31.63
CA GLU A 252 -14.92 14.14 -32.43
C GLU A 252 -14.55 15.62 -32.24
N ASP A 253 -13.26 15.89 -32.07
CA ASP A 253 -12.70 17.24 -31.91
C ASP A 253 -11.51 17.37 -32.87
N THR A 254 -11.57 18.35 -33.77
CA THR A 254 -10.53 18.58 -34.78
C THR A 254 -9.60 19.68 -34.28
N LYS A 255 -8.29 19.38 -34.24
CA LYS A 255 -7.25 20.32 -33.79
C LYS A 255 -6.28 20.61 -34.92
N ALA A 256 -5.97 21.88 -35.14
CA ALA A 256 -4.89 22.27 -36.03
C ALA A 256 -3.58 21.64 -35.54
N GLN A 257 -2.84 21.02 -36.47
CA GLN A 257 -1.65 20.27 -36.12
C GLN A 257 -0.54 20.52 -37.14
N TYR A 258 0.36 21.44 -36.79
CA TYR A 258 1.58 21.73 -37.54
C TYR A 258 2.57 20.58 -37.36
N ARG A 259 3.06 19.96 -38.42
CA ARG A 259 4.06 18.86 -38.37
C ARG A 259 5.46 19.38 -38.65
#